data_AF-W7CT34-F1
#
_entry.id   AF-W7CT34-F1
#
_cell.length_a   1.000
_cell.length_b   1.000
_cell.length_c   1.000
_cell.angle_alpha   90.00
_cell.angle_beta   90.00
_cell.angle_gamma   90.00
#
_symmetry.space_group_name_H-M   'P 1'
#
loop_
_entity.id
_entity.type
_entity.pdbx_description
1 polymer ?
#
loop_
_entity_poly.entity_id
_entity_poly.type
_entity_poly.pdbx_seq_one_letter_code
_entity_poly.pdbx_strand_id
1 'polypeptide(L)'
;MATWVIGGVGLLIAIPAALSFGPWSGFTIFGLTIFESIDYVTSNIILPLGALFTALFVGFRLPRKLLLEEFTKSSNLGKKSFFIWLLLLKYIAPIAILLIFLSAIGFLSF
;
A
#
# COMPACT_ATOMS: atom_id res chain seq x y z
N MET A 1 -9.04 20.29 17.45
CA MET A 1 -8.60 21.35 16.52
C MET A 1 -7.90 20.78 15.29
N ALA A 2 -6.98 19.81 15.44
CA ALA A 2 -6.30 19.17 14.30
C ALA A 2 -7.24 18.56 13.23
N THR A 3 -8.37 17.97 13.63
CA THR A 3 -9.34 17.35 12.72
C THR A 3 -9.96 18.34 11.72
N TRP A 4 -10.15 19.59 12.12
CA TRP A 4 -10.71 20.64 11.26
C TRP A 4 -9.71 21.11 10.20
N VAL A 5 -8.43 21.17 10.57
CA VAL A 5 -7.36 21.55 9.64
C VAL A 5 -7.16 20.46 8.58
N ILE A 6 -7.12 19.20 9.01
CA ILE A 6 -6.96 18.06 8.10
C ILE A 6 -8.20 17.93 7.18
N GLY A 7 -9.40 18.10 7.72
CA GLY A 7 -10.64 18.09 6.94
C GLY A 7 -10.73 19.24 5.92
N GLY A 8 -10.31 20.45 6.29
CA GLY A 8 -10.28 21.59 5.39
C GLY A 8 -9.28 21.43 4.24
N VAL A 9 -8.08 20.92 4.54
CA VAL A 9 -7.07 20.60 3.51
C VAL A 9 -7.55 19.44 2.62
N GLY A 10 -8.18 18.43 3.20
CA GLY A 10 -8.78 17.32 2.45
C GLY A 10 -9.84 17.78 1.47
N LEU A 11 -10.71 18.72 1.86
CA LEU A 11 -11.71 19.30 0.97
C LEU A 11 -11.08 20.08 -0.19
N LEU A 12 -10.04 20.88 0.08
CA LEU A 12 -9.32 21.62 -0.96
C LEU A 12 -8.63 20.72 -1.98
N ILE A 13 -8.23 19.51 -1.60
CA ILE A 13 -7.66 18.50 -2.51
C ILE A 13 -8.77 17.71 -3.21
N ALA A 14 -9.90 17.46 -2.53
CA ALA A 14 -11.04 16.75 -3.08
C ALA A 14 -11.78 17.55 -4.16
N ILE A 15 -11.81 18.89 -4.07
CA ILE A 15 -12.45 19.77 -5.07
C ILE A 15 -11.81 19.62 -6.47
N PRO A 16 -10.48 19.81 -6.65
CA PRO A 16 -9.84 19.59 -7.95
C PRO A 16 -9.87 18.12 -8.38
N ALA A 17 -9.85 17.16 -7.45
CA ALA A 17 -10.06 15.75 -7.75
C ALA A 17 -11.46 15.45 -8.33
N ALA A 18 -12.52 16.08 -7.79
CA ALA A 18 -13.88 15.96 -8.31
C ALA A 18 -14.07 16.74 -9.62
N LEU A 19 -13.44 17.91 -9.74
CA LEU A 19 -13.54 18.77 -10.93
C LEU A 19 -12.78 18.19 -12.14
N SER A 20 -11.76 17.35 -11.87
CA SER A 20 -11.01 16.53 -12.82
C SER A 20 -11.90 15.54 -13.60
N PHE A 21 -13.05 15.12 -13.04
CA PHE A 21 -14.06 14.29 -13.71
C PHE A 21 -15.07 15.09 -14.57
N GLY A 22 -15.00 16.42 -14.58
CA GLY A 22 -15.95 17.29 -15.28
C GLY A 22 -15.27 18.41 -16.10
N PRO A 23 -15.42 19.71 -15.76
CA PRO A 23 -14.98 20.82 -16.63
C PRO A 23 -13.46 20.91 -16.86
N TRP A 24 -12.66 20.32 -15.97
CA TRP A 24 -11.20 20.30 -16.03
C TRP A 24 -10.63 19.04 -16.71
N SER A 25 -11.48 18.21 -17.32
CA SER A 25 -11.05 17.02 -18.07
C SER A 25 -10.17 17.36 -19.30
N GLY A 26 -10.07 18.64 -19.68
CA GLY A 26 -9.19 19.11 -20.75
C GLY A 26 -7.72 19.28 -20.35
N PHE A 27 -7.40 19.33 -19.05
CA PHE A 27 -6.03 19.31 -18.55
C PHE A 27 -5.59 17.86 -18.33
N THR A 28 -5.38 17.16 -19.45
CA THR A 28 -4.85 15.80 -19.47
C THR A 28 -3.33 15.84 -19.60
N ILE A 29 -2.63 15.31 -18.61
CA ILE A 29 -1.21 14.97 -18.74
C ILE A 29 -1.21 13.50 -19.13
N PHE A 30 -0.70 13.15 -20.32
CA PHE A 30 -0.64 11.77 -20.81
C PHE A 30 -2.00 11.07 -21.07
N GLY A 31 -3.10 11.82 -21.22
CA GLY A 31 -4.43 11.23 -21.49
C GLY A 31 -5.18 10.76 -20.24
N LEU A 32 -4.58 10.92 -19.06
CA LEU A 32 -5.19 10.68 -17.76
C LEU A 32 -5.47 12.03 -17.09
N THR A 33 -6.52 12.07 -16.29
CA THR A 33 -6.82 13.26 -15.50
C THR A 33 -5.79 13.43 -14.37
N ILE A 34 -5.68 14.63 -13.78
CA ILE A 34 -4.72 14.89 -12.68
C ILE A 34 -4.98 13.92 -11.51
N PHE A 35 -6.25 13.65 -11.21
CA PHE A 35 -6.63 12.68 -10.19
C PHE A 35 -6.17 11.26 -10.55
N GLU A 36 -6.42 10.81 -11.77
CA GLU A 36 -6.03 9.46 -12.20
C GLU A 36 -4.52 9.28 -12.25
N SER A 37 -3.76 10.31 -12.59
CA SER A 37 -2.29 10.26 -12.55
C SER A 37 -1.78 10.07 -11.12
N ILE A 38 -2.37 10.79 -10.16
CA ILE A 38 -2.02 10.67 -8.73
C ILE A 38 -2.47 9.30 -8.18
N ASP A 39 -3.66 8.84 -8.56
CA ASP A 39 -4.17 7.53 -8.18
C ASP A 39 -3.30 6.40 -8.75
N TYR A 40 -2.90 6.50 -10.02
CA TYR A 40 -2.00 5.55 -10.65
C TYR A 40 -0.65 5.44 -9.92
N VAL A 41 -0.02 6.59 -9.62
CA VAL A 41 1.23 6.62 -8.85
C VAL A 41 1.04 6.02 -7.45
N THR A 42 -0.10 6.30 -6.81
CA THR A 42 -0.37 5.79 -5.46
C THR A 42 -0.60 4.29 -5.44
N SER A 43 -1.50 3.80 -6.29
CA SER A 43 -1.92 2.41 -6.38
C SER A 43 -0.84 1.50 -6.94
N ASN A 44 -0.10 1.95 -7.95
CA ASN A 44 0.91 1.12 -8.64
C ASN A 44 2.34 1.31 -8.14
N ILE A 45 2.67 2.42 -7.47
CA ILE A 45 4.05 2.68 -7.01
C ILE A 45 4.10 2.76 -5.49
N ILE A 46 3.34 3.66 -4.86
CA ILE A 46 3.48 3.92 -3.41
C ILE A 46 3.04 2.70 -2.59
N LEU A 47 1.89 2.10 -2.90
CA LEU A 47 1.35 0.92 -2.21
C LEU A 47 2.30 -0.29 -2.23
N PRO A 48 2.74 -0.78 -3.41
CA PRO A 48 3.69 -1.89 -3.47
C PRO A 48 5.05 -1.57 -2.85
N LEU A 49 5.55 -0.34 -3.00
CA LEU A 49 6.80 0.07 -2.37
C LEU A 49 6.68 0.08 -0.84
N GLY A 50 5.56 0.58 -0.31
CA GLY A 50 5.26 0.52 1.12
C GLY A 50 5.14 -0.91 1.65
N ALA A 51 4.48 -1.79 0.90
CA ALA A 51 4.41 -3.21 1.20
C ALA A 51 5.81 -3.87 1.19
N LEU A 52 6.68 -3.49 0.25
CA LEU A 52 8.08 -3.94 0.19
C LEU A 52 8.89 -3.55 1.40
N PHE A 53 8.87 -2.27 1.77
CA PHE A 53 9.56 -1.81 2.97
C PHE A 53 9.03 -2.50 4.23
N THR A 54 7.73 -2.69 4.33
CA THR A 54 7.11 -3.38 5.47
C THR A 54 7.53 -4.85 5.51
N ALA A 55 7.48 -5.58 4.39
CA ALA A 55 7.89 -6.97 4.31
C ALA A 55 9.39 -7.15 4.61
N LEU A 56 10.25 -6.28 4.10
CA LEU A 56 11.69 -6.30 4.37
C LEU A 56 11.96 -6.00 5.85
N PHE A 57 11.28 -5.02 6.43
CA PHE A 57 11.43 -4.66 7.83
C PHE A 57 10.97 -5.79 8.76
N VAL A 58 9.79 -6.36 8.53
CA VAL A 58 9.25 -7.47 9.33
C VAL A 58 10.07 -8.75 9.14
N GLY A 59 10.49 -9.05 7.91
CA GLY A 59 11.24 -10.27 7.59
C GLY A 59 12.70 -10.26 8.02
N PHE A 60 13.36 -9.09 8.01
CA PHE A 60 14.82 -8.98 8.21
C PHE A 60 15.21 -8.30 9.53
N ARG A 61 14.42 -7.35 10.03
CA ARG A 61 14.74 -6.55 11.23
C ARG A 61 13.99 -6.97 12.49
N LEU A 62 12.81 -7.60 12.39
CA LEU A 62 12.06 -8.00 13.58
C LEU A 62 12.58 -9.33 14.16
N PRO A 63 13.01 -9.35 15.43
CA PRO A 63 13.48 -10.59 16.04
C PRO A 63 12.27 -11.52 16.27
N ARG A 64 12.40 -12.77 15.82
CA ARG A 64 11.33 -13.77 15.90
C ARG A 64 10.75 -13.96 17.31
N LYS A 65 11.54 -13.64 18.35
CA LYS A 65 11.11 -13.68 19.75
C LYS A 65 10.03 -12.63 20.05
N LEU A 66 10.22 -11.38 19.64
CA LEU A 66 9.22 -10.31 19.82
C LEU A 66 7.94 -10.61 19.03
N LEU A 67 8.08 -11.11 17.80
CA LEU A 67 6.94 -11.55 16.99
C LEU A 67 6.19 -12.70 17.66
N LEU A 68 6.88 -13.71 18.20
CA LEU A 68 6.26 -14.80 18.94
C LEU A 68 5.54 -14.30 20.19
N GLU A 69 6.12 -13.33 20.89
CA GLU A 69 5.56 -12.78 22.12
C GLU A 69 4.29 -11.98 21.84
N GLU A 70 4.28 -11.15 20.79
CA GLU A 70 3.07 -10.49 20.30
C GLU A 70 2.01 -11.48 19.82
N PHE A 71 2.41 -12.48 19.02
CA PHE A 71 1.48 -13.47 18.50
C PHE A 71 0.87 -14.33 19.60
N THR A 72 1.66 -14.70 20.61
CA THR A 72 1.20 -15.50 21.76
C THR A 72 0.32 -14.67 22.69
N LYS A 73 0.58 -13.36 22.83
CA LYS A 73 -0.33 -12.43 23.53
C LYS A 73 -1.64 -12.23 22.78
N SER A 74 -1.59 -12.15 21.45
CA SER A 74 -2.77 -11.95 20.61
C SER A 74 -3.55 -13.24 20.35
N SER A 75 -2.89 -14.40 20.42
CA SER A 75 -3.51 -15.69 20.13
C SER A 75 -2.73 -16.84 20.76
N ASN A 76 -3.40 -17.65 21.59
CA ASN A 76 -2.83 -18.87 22.18
C ASN A 76 -2.79 -20.02 21.14
N LEU A 77 -2.41 -19.71 19.90
CA LEU A 77 -2.31 -20.65 18.79
C LEU A 77 -0.87 -21.15 18.72
N GLY A 78 -0.70 -22.48 18.85
CA GLY A 78 0.60 -23.13 19.00
C GLY A 78 1.65 -22.73 17.95
N LYS A 79 2.93 -22.89 18.32
CA LYS A 79 4.14 -22.49 17.58
C LYS A 79 4.15 -22.78 16.07
N LYS A 80 3.37 -23.78 15.60
CA LYS A 80 3.22 -24.11 14.16
C LYS A 80 2.47 -23.03 13.36
N SER A 81 1.39 -22.46 13.90
CA SER A 81 0.60 -21.43 13.20
C SER A 81 1.41 -20.14 13.00
N PHE A 82 2.16 -19.75 14.04
CA PHE A 82 3.10 -18.64 13.96
C PHE A 82 4.19 -18.87 12.89
N PHE A 83 4.74 -20.08 12.80
CA PHE A 83 5.78 -20.39 11.81
C PHE A 83 5.23 -20.30 10.38
N ILE A 84 4.00 -20.76 10.15
CA ILE A 84 3.32 -20.65 8.85
C ILE A 84 3.06 -19.17 8.52
N TRP A 85 2.54 -18.38 9.45
CA TRP A 85 2.33 -16.94 9.25
C TRP A 85 3.63 -16.19 8.95
N LEU A 86 4.72 -16.52 9.64
CA LEU A 86 6.03 -15.93 9.38
C LEU A 86 6.61 -16.38 8.03
N LEU A 87 6.34 -17.62 7.61
CA LEU A 87 6.69 -18.12 6.28
C LEU A 87 5.91 -17.37 5.19
N LEU A 88 4.60 -17.16 5.39
CA LEU A 88 3.74 -16.37 4.51
C LEU A 88 4.26 -14.93 4.40
N LEU A 89 4.61 -14.27 5.51
CA LEU A 89 5.19 -12.93 5.46
C LEU A 89 6.56 -12.90 4.78
N LYS A 90 7.40 -13.92 5.00
CA LYS A 90 8.75 -13.95 4.43
C LYS A 90 8.77 -14.32 2.95
N TYR A 91 7.83 -15.14 2.48
CA TYR A 91 7.78 -15.63 1.09
C TYR A 91 6.65 -15.01 0.27
N ILE A 92 5.42 -15.00 0.81
CA ILE A 92 4.25 -14.48 0.09
C ILE A 92 4.29 -12.97 -0.04
N ALA A 93 4.81 -12.23 0.95
CA ALA A 93 4.94 -10.78 0.82
C ALA A 93 5.88 -10.39 -0.35
N PRO A 94 7.14 -10.89 -0.43
CA PRO A 94 7.99 -10.56 -1.58
C PRO A 94 7.44 -11.05 -2.92
N ILE A 95 6.73 -12.19 -2.96
CA ILE A 95 6.05 -12.66 -4.18
C ILE A 95 4.93 -11.70 -4.59
N ALA A 96 4.09 -11.27 -3.65
CA ALA A 96 3.02 -10.30 -3.91
C ALA A 96 3.59 -8.96 -4.40
N ILE A 97 4.70 -8.49 -3.81
CA ILE A 97 5.38 -7.28 -4.26
C ILE A 97 5.92 -7.44 -5.68
N LEU A 98 6.52 -8.60 -6.00
CA LEU A 98 6.98 -8.93 -7.35
C LEU A 98 5.83 -8.87 -8.37
N LEU A 99 4.67 -9.42 -8.02
CA LEU A 99 3.47 -9.38 -8.86
C LEU A 99 2.97 -7.95 -9.07
N ILE A 100 2.93 -7.12 -8.01
CA ILE A 100 2.47 -5.73 -8.13
C ILE A 100 3.49 -4.91 -8.93
N PHE A 101 4.80 -5.13 -8.76
CA PHE A 101 5.83 -4.49 -9.59
C PHE A 101 5.69 -4.87 -11.07
N LEU A 102 5.41 -6.15 -11.37
CA LEU A 102 5.12 -6.60 -12.74
C LEU A 102 3.88 -5.93 -13.33
N SER A 103 2.83 -5.77 -12.52
CA SER A 103 1.61 -5.05 -12.89
C SER A 103 1.90 -3.56 -13.15
N ALA A 104 2.73 -2.93 -12.30
CA ALA A 104 3.08 -1.52 -12.40
C ALA A 104 3.96 -1.20 -13.62
N ILE A 105 4.82 -2.13 -14.05
CA ILE A 105 5.66 -1.99 -15.26
C ILE A 105 4.83 -2.19 -16.55
N GLY A 106 3.56 -2.59 -16.44
CA GLY A 106 2.65 -2.71 -17.58
C GLY A 106 2.83 -3.99 -18.42
N PHE A 107 3.50 -5.02 -17.87
CA PHE A 107 3.70 -6.30 -18.57
C PHE A 107 2.48 -7.23 -18.48
N LEU A 108 1.55 -6.96 -17.57
CA LEU A 108 0.25 -7.61 -17.44
C LEU A 108 -0.81 -6.51 -17.39
N SER A 109 -1.52 -6.30 -18.49
CA SER A 109 -2.79 -5.57 -18.46
C SER A 109 -3.84 -6.47 -17.80
N PHE A 110 -4.32 -6.09 -16.63
CA PHE A 110 -5.58 -6.59 -16.07
C PHE A 110 -6.53 -5.42 -15.87
#